data_AF-A0A1F3VJT3-F1
#
_entry.id   AF-A0A1F3VJT3-F1
#
_cell.length_a   1.000
_cell.length_b   1.000
_cell.length_c   1.000
_cell.angle_alpha   90.00
_cell.angle_beta   90.00
_cell.angle_gamma   90.00
#
_symmetry.space_group_name_H-M   'P 1'
#
loop_
_entity.id
_entity.type
_entity.pdbx_description
1 polymer ?
#
loop_
_entity_poly.entity_id
_entity_poly.type
_entity_poly.pdbx_seq_one_letter_code
_entity_poly.pdbx_strand_id
1 'polypeptide(L)' 'MRFLAISRCFKKNQMNQEYITTFHFRGYYCGSCIKSIKVLTQKNIFVLGMDYILTLDSVKIENKNLWCTLFKYQKLF' A
#
# COMPACT_ATOMS: atom_id res chain seq x y z
N MET A 1 13.83 -6.13 -2.57
CA MET A 1 14.21 -4.72 -2.87
C MET A 1 13.20 -3.83 -2.18
N ARG A 2 13.68 -2.87 -1.38
CA ARG A 2 12.83 -1.85 -0.75
C ARG A 2 12.55 -0.74 -1.74
N PHE A 3 11.33 -0.20 -1.72
CA PHE A 3 11.00 0.99 -2.48
C PHE A 3 10.12 1.93 -1.67
N LEU A 4 10.09 3.19 -2.10
CA LEU A 4 9.30 4.25 -1.51
C LEU A 4 8.09 4.54 -2.39
N ALA A 5 6.94 4.74 -1.76
CA ALA A 5 5.73 5.21 -2.41
C ALA A 5 5.12 6.34 -1.60
N ILE A 6 4.87 7.48 -2.24
CA ILE A 6 4.07 8.56 -1.66
C ILE A 6 2.66 8.39 -2.21
N SER A 7 1.69 8.13 -1.34
CA SER A 7 0.36 7.76 -1.79
C SER A 7 -0.73 8.04 -0.76
N ARG A 8 -1.93 8.29 -1.29
CA ARG A 8 -3.16 8.48 -0.52
C ARG A 8 -3.80 7.16 -0.15
N CYS A 9 -4.15 7.00 1.12
CA CYS A 9 -5.00 5.92 1.60
C CYS A 9 -6.44 6.13 1.08
N PHE A 10 -6.96 5.22 0.26
CA PHE A 10 -8.29 5.40 -0.37
C PHE A 10 -9.31 4.33 -0.03
N LYS A 11 -8.86 3.15 0.39
CA LYS A 11 -9.76 2.07 0.79
C LYS A 11 -9.15 1.25 1.90
N LYS A 12 -9.98 0.81 2.82
CA LYS A 12 -9.61 -0.09 3.91
C LYS A 12 -10.62 -1.21 3.99
N ASN A 13 -10.14 -2.44 3.97
CA ASN A 13 -10.94 -3.63 4.17
C ASN A 13 -10.37 -4.40 5.35
N GLN A 14 -11.22 -5.00 6.17
CA GLN A 14 -10.81 -5.99 7.17
C GLN A 14 -11.13 -7.37 6.62
N MET A 15 -10.14 -8.27 6.62
CA MET A 15 -10.36 -9.69 6.36
C MET A 15 -9.76 -10.49 7.51
N ASN A 16 -10.59 -11.26 8.19
CA ASN A 16 -10.23 -11.97 9.41
C ASN A 16 -9.65 -11.01 10.48
N GLN A 17 -8.37 -11.17 10.81
CA GLN A 17 -7.62 -10.36 11.78
C GLN A 17 -6.66 -9.36 11.12
N GLU A 18 -6.66 -9.27 9.79
CA GLU A 18 -5.79 -8.37 9.04
C GLU A 18 -6.56 -7.24 8.38
N TYR A 19 -5.92 -6.08 8.32
CA TYR A 19 -6.39 -4.90 7.62
C TYR A 19 -5.64 -4.79 6.29
N ILE A 20 -6.40 -4.80 5.20
CA ILE A 20 -5.89 -4.50 3.86
C ILE A 20 -6.16 -3.02 3.61
N THR A 21 -5.10 -2.24 3.63
CA THR A 21 -5.15 -0.82 3.25
C THR A 21 -4.72 -0.68 1.81
N THR A 22 -5.54 -0.02 1.00
CA THR A 22 -5.29 0.22 -0.41
C THR A 22 -4.94 1.69 -0.62
N PHE A 23 -3.85 1.90 -1.36
CA PHE A 23 -3.22 3.18 -1.62
C PHE A 23 -3.26 3.49 -3.12
N HIS A 24 -3.57 4.74 -3.46
CA HIS A 24 -3.70 5.19 -4.84
C HIS A 24 -2.34 5.10 -5.55
N PHE A 25 -2.25 4.32 -6.61
CA PHE A 25 -1.02 4.23 -7.39
C PHE A 25 -1.36 4.10 -8.86
N ARG A 26 -0.68 4.85 -9.73
CA ARG A 26 -0.82 4.67 -11.17
C ARG A 26 0.55 4.80 -11.80
N GLY A 27 1.17 3.65 -12.08
CA GLY A 27 2.54 3.61 -12.57
C GLY A 27 2.95 2.21 -12.97
N TYR A 28 4.24 2.04 -13.20
CA TYR A 28 4.83 0.76 -13.57
C TYR A 28 5.78 0.27 -12.46
N TYR A 29 5.75 -1.03 -12.18
CA TYR A 29 6.69 -1.69 -11.28
C TYR A 29 7.19 -2.96 -11.96
N CYS A 30 8.50 -3.08 -12.14
CA CYS A 30 9.15 -4.19 -12.86
C CYS A 30 8.47 -4.50 -14.22
N GLY A 31 8.20 -3.48 -15.02
CA GLY A 31 7.55 -3.61 -16.34
C GLY A 31 6.03 -3.86 -16.31
N SER A 32 5.43 -4.11 -15.14
CA SER A 32 4.00 -4.33 -14.99
C SER A 32 3.25 -3.05 -14.65
N CYS A 33 2.11 -2.81 -15.30
CA CYS A 33 1.22 -1.69 -14.97
C CYS A 33 0.47 -1.96 -13.66
N ILE A 34 0.62 -1.07 -12.68
CA ILE A 34 0.01 -1.16 -11.36
C ILE A 34 -1.00 -0.02 -11.17
N LYS A 35 -2.16 -0.39 -10.63
CA LYS A 35 -3.31 0.49 -10.35
C LYS A 35 -3.52 0.82 -8.88
N SER A 36 -2.93 0.05 -7.98
CA SER A 36 -2.96 0.33 -6.56
C SER A 36 -1.87 -0.42 -5.83
N ILE A 37 -1.49 0.11 -4.66
CA ILE A 37 -0.64 -0.59 -3.71
C ILE A 37 -1.55 -1.11 -2.60
N LYS A 38 -1.40 -2.38 -2.24
CA LYS A 38 -2.11 -3.01 -1.14
C LYS A 38 -1.13 -3.39 -0.04
N VAL A 39 -1.40 -2.88 1.15
CA VAL A 39 -0.58 -3.11 2.34
C VAL A 39 -1.40 -3.91 3.34
N LEU A 40 -0.85 -5.03 3.78
CA LEU A 40 -1.41 -5.87 4.83
C LEU A 40 -0.85 -5.41 6.18
N THR A 41 -1.72 -5.10 7.14
CA THR A 41 -1.33 -4.71 8.50
C THR A 41 -2.19 -5.42 9.54
N GLN A 42 -1.61 -5.78 10.69
CA GLN A 42 -2.37 -6.36 11.81
C GLN A 42 -3.15 -5.31 12.61
N LYS A 43 -2.77 -4.03 12.47
CA LYS A 43 -3.40 -2.90 13.16
C LYS A 43 -4.00 -1.94 12.15
N ASN A 44 -5.06 -1.26 12.58
CA ASN A 44 -5.74 -0.26 11.80
C ASN A 44 -5.03 1.11 11.88
N ILE A 45 -3.85 1.23 11.27
CA ILE A 45 -2.95 2.40 11.44
C ILE A 45 -3.16 3.54 10.44
N PHE A 46 -3.82 3.28 9.30
CA PHE A 46 -3.96 4.28 8.24
C PHE A 46 -5.33 4.94 8.26
N VAL A 47 -5.39 6.25 8.03
CA VAL A 47 -6.63 7.04 7.98
C VAL A 47 -7.01 7.25 6.51
N LEU A 48 -8.29 7.06 6.18
CA LEU A 48 -8.78 7.29 4.81
C LEU A 48 -8.62 8.76 4.42
N GLY A 49 -8.25 9.01 3.17
CA GLY A 49 -8.06 10.35 2.61
C GLY A 49 -6.71 11.00 2.96
N MET A 50 -5.95 10.42 3.90
CA MET A 50 -4.64 10.94 4.30
C MET A 50 -3.54 10.43 3.37
N ASP A 51 -2.52 11.27 3.19
CA ASP A 51 -1.35 10.98 2.37
C ASP A 51 -0.23 10.41 3.26
N TYR A 52 0.55 9.47 2.72
CA TYR A 52 1.61 8.78 3.46
C TYR A 52 2.84 8.59 2.59
N ILE A 53 4.01 8.67 3.22
CA ILE A 53 5.24 8.08 2.68
C ILE A 53 5.31 6.65 3.20
N LEU A 54 5.35 5.68 2.30
CA LEU A 54 5.42 4.26 2.60
C LEU A 54 6.78 3.73 2.16
N THR A 55 7.48 3.06 3.07
CA THR A 55 8.62 2.20 2.74
C THR A 55 8.13 0.76 2.71
N LEU A 56 8.20 0.15 1.53
CA LEU A 56 7.55 -1.11 1.22
C LEU A 56 8.56 -2.15 0.76
N ASP A 57 8.32 -3.39 1.18
CA ASP A 57 8.95 -4.57 0.60
C ASP A 57 7.96 -5.20 -0.39
N SER A 58 8.39 -5.41 -1.64
CA SER A 58 7.53 -5.96 -2.70
C SER A 58 7.38 -7.48 -2.54
N VAL A 59 6.14 -7.97 -2.47
CA VAL A 59 5.89 -9.40 -2.24
C VAL A 59 5.14 -10.07 -3.41
N LYS A 60 4.22 -9.39 -4.11
CA LYS A 60 3.54 -9.98 -5.29
C LYS A 60 2.82 -8.93 -6.14
N ILE A 61 2.74 -9.15 -7.46
CA ILE A 61 1.79 -8.44 -8.33
C ILE A 61 0.61 -9.36 -8.60
N GLU A 62 -0.61 -8.88 -8.37
CA GLU A 62 -1.83 -9.64 -8.62
C GLU A 62 -2.99 -8.72 -9.01
N ASN A 63 -3.66 -9.04 -10.11
CA ASN A 63 -4.78 -8.25 -10.64
C ASN A 63 -4.46 -6.75 -10.77
N LYS A 64 -3.24 -6.43 -11.24
CA LYS A 64 -2.70 -5.06 -11.36
C LYS A 64 -2.58 -4.32 -10.01
N ASN A 65 -2.56 -5.04 -8.89
CA ASN A 65 -2.26 -4.50 -7.58
C ASN A 65 -0.88 -4.97 -7.15
N LEU A 66 -0.11 -4.07 -6.56
CA LEU A 66 1.17 -4.41 -5.94
C LEU A 66 0.92 -4.69 -4.46
N TRP A 67 1.02 -5.96 -4.08
CA TRP A 67 0.89 -6.39 -2.70
C TRP A 67 2.24 -6.28 -2.00
N CYS A 68 2.23 -5.58 -0.87
CA CYS A 68 3.43 -5.20 -0.14
C CYS A 68 3.31 -5.48 1.34
N THR A 69 4.44 -5.77 1.97
CA THR A 69 4.62 -5.68 3.41
C THR A 69 5.13 -4.29 3.78
N LEU A 70 4.59 -3.74 4.87
CA LEU A 70 4.98 -2.43 5.36
C LEU A 70 6.25 -2.53 6.20
N PHE A 71 7.31 -1.83 5.79
CA PHE A 71 8.52 -1.70 6.61
C PHE A 71 8.45 -0.48 7.53
N LYS A 72 8.11 0.68 6.95
CA LYS A 72 7.98 1.95 7.68
C LYS A 72 6.94 2.83 6.98
N TYR A 73 6.30 3.71 7.74
CA TYR A 73 5.46 4.76 7.18
C TYR A 73 5.69 6.09 7.88
N GLN A 74 5.30 7.17 7.21
CA GLN A 74 5.19 8.51 7.76
C GLN A 74 3.89 9.14 7.25
N LYS A 75 3.05 9.63 8.15
CA LYS A 75 1.85 10.39 7.80
C LYS A 75 2.26 11.76 7.26
N LEU A 76 1.68 12.16 6.13
CA LEU A 76 1.75 13.50 5.58
C LEU A 76 0.42 14.20 5.86
N PHE A 77 0.47 15.22 6.73
CA PHE A 77 -0.64 16.09 7.16
C PHE A 77 -1.80 15.35 7.84
#